data_AF-A0A3E0QAF3-F1
#
_entry.id   AF-A0A3E0QAF3-F1
#
_cell.length_a   1.000
_cell.length_b   1.000
_cell.length_c   1.000
_cell.angle_alpha   90.00
_cell.angle_beta   90.00
_cell.angle_gamma   90.00
#
_symmetry.space_group_name_H-M   'P 1'
#
loop_
_entity.id
_entity.type
_entity.pdbx_description
1 polymer ?
#
loop_
_entity_poly.entity_id
_entity_poly.type
_entity_poly.pdbx_seq_one_letter_code
_entity_poly.pdbx_strand_id
1 'polypeptide(L)'
;MSEKKYLAKIIAVDNEGLQMISACCAGAITNVANIKYLKENKVFLLSMERTKVEAGEEDKKVNSICKFDFVSNVKSKNINQKNPEIPLELIGINYLKNNEEYEIDLIFNNNAHISLSAETIEVRLEDQTN
;
A
#
# COMPACT_ATOMS: atom_id res chain seq x y z
N MET A 1 18.29 6.31 -28.76
CA MET A 1 18.30 6.56 -27.30
C MET A 1 17.05 5.92 -26.75
N SER A 2 17.15 4.89 -25.91
CA SER A 2 15.97 4.35 -25.23
C SER A 2 15.52 5.40 -24.24
N GLU A 3 14.30 5.93 -24.38
CA GLU A 3 13.67 6.72 -23.33
C GLU A 3 13.75 5.89 -22.04
N LYS A 4 14.41 6.42 -21.02
CA LYS A 4 14.27 5.88 -19.67
C LYS A 4 12.84 6.17 -19.28
N LYS A 5 11.94 5.20 -19.49
CA LYS A 5 10.57 5.26 -19.02
C LYS A 5 10.65 5.24 -17.50
N TYR A 6 10.73 6.41 -16.89
CA TYR A 6 10.76 6.53 -15.44
C TYR A 6 9.48 5.89 -14.91
N LEU A 7 9.62 4.83 -14.11
CA LEU A 7 8.51 4.21 -13.40
C LEU A 7 7.87 5.28 -12.53
N ALA A 8 6.53 5.29 -12.47
CA ALA A 8 5.86 6.20 -11.56
C ALA A 8 6.28 5.80 -10.14
N LYS A 9 6.86 6.77 -9.43
CA LYS A 9 7.28 6.66 -8.05
C LYS A 9 6.64 7.80 -7.28
N ILE A 10 5.63 7.46 -6.48
CA ILE A 10 5.00 8.41 -5.56
C ILE A 10 5.60 8.17 -4.18
N ILE A 11 6.04 9.24 -3.53
CA ILE A 11 6.63 9.20 -2.19
C ILE A 11 5.78 10.08 -1.29
N ALA A 12 5.40 9.56 -0.13
CA ALA A 12 4.68 10.26 0.90
C ALA A 12 5.49 10.32 2.18
N VAL A 13 5.72 11.54 2.67
CA VAL A 13 6.35 11.82 3.98
C VAL A 13 5.40 12.57 4.93
N ASP A 14 4.17 12.80 4.47
CA ASP A 14 3.12 13.52 5.16
C ASP A 14 1.74 12.96 4.79
N ASN A 15 0.69 13.54 5.37
CA ASN A 15 -0.67 13.11 5.10
C ASN A 15 -1.11 13.37 3.65
N GLU A 16 -0.74 14.50 3.05
CA GLU A 16 -1.17 14.84 1.70
C GLU A 16 -0.64 13.83 0.69
N GLY A 17 0.64 13.46 0.81
CA GLY A 17 1.23 12.38 0.02
C GLY A 17 0.57 11.03 0.29
N LEU A 18 0.23 10.73 1.55
CA LEU A 18 -0.43 9.47 1.89
C LEU A 18 -1.83 9.38 1.27
N GLN A 19 -2.59 10.48 1.26
CA GLN A 19 -3.88 10.57 0.58
C GLN A 19 -3.74 10.43 -0.94
N MET A 20 -2.68 10.97 -1.54
CA MET A 20 -2.39 10.74 -2.95
C MET A 20 -2.14 9.25 -3.25
N ILE A 21 -1.33 8.57 -2.43
CA ILE A 21 -1.10 7.12 -2.58
C ILE A 21 -2.41 6.35 -2.37
N SER A 22 -3.21 6.72 -1.37
CA SER A 22 -4.54 6.15 -1.10
C SER A 22 -5.43 6.21 -2.35
N ALA A 23 -5.54 7.39 -2.98
CA ALA A 23 -6.32 7.58 -4.19
C ALA A 23 -5.78 6.76 -5.38
N CYS A 24 -4.44 6.67 -5.53
CA CYS A 24 -3.82 5.89 -6.60
C CYS A 24 -4.01 4.37 -6.45
N CYS A 25 -4.24 3.89 -5.23
CA CYS A 25 -4.39 2.46 -4.91
C CYS A 25 -5.85 2.05 -4.66
N ALA A 26 -6.81 2.97 -4.68
CA ALA A 26 -8.22 2.63 -4.50
C ALA A 26 -8.69 1.68 -5.62
N GLY A 27 -9.37 0.59 -5.24
CA GLY A 27 -9.78 -0.48 -6.14
C GLY A 27 -8.65 -1.43 -6.56
N ALA A 28 -7.45 -1.31 -5.97
CA ALA A 28 -6.36 -2.23 -6.24
C ALA A 28 -6.64 -3.62 -5.65
N ILE A 29 -6.26 -4.66 -6.38
CA ILE A 29 -6.44 -6.05 -5.97
C ILE A 29 -5.12 -6.63 -5.47
N THR A 30 -5.16 -7.25 -4.31
CA THR A 30 -4.05 -7.97 -3.68
C THR A 30 -4.54 -9.28 -3.07
N ASN A 31 -3.67 -10.00 -2.38
CA ASN A 31 -4.01 -11.14 -1.54
C ASN A 31 -2.96 -11.26 -0.41
N VAL A 32 -3.13 -12.19 0.53
CA VAL A 32 -2.19 -12.34 1.65
C VAL A 32 -0.81 -12.78 1.20
N ALA A 33 -0.70 -13.60 0.14
CA ALA A 33 0.59 -14.02 -0.42
C ALA A 33 1.44 -12.83 -0.90
N ASN A 34 0.77 -11.75 -1.32
CA ASN A 34 1.38 -10.51 -1.82
C ASN A 34 1.72 -9.49 -0.72
N ILE A 35 1.45 -9.82 0.54
CA ILE A 35 1.70 -8.97 1.71
C ILE A 35 2.88 -9.53 2.51
N LYS A 36 3.86 -8.68 2.81
CA LYS A 36 5.03 -9.08 3.62
C LYS A 36 5.34 -8.04 4.69
N TYR A 37 5.55 -8.51 5.91
CA TYR A 37 6.09 -7.70 7.01
C TYR A 37 7.48 -8.20 7.40
N LEU A 38 8.50 -7.39 7.11
CA LEU A 38 9.89 -7.63 7.47
C LEU A 38 10.19 -6.93 8.79
N LYS A 39 9.82 -7.60 9.90
CA LYS A 39 9.86 -7.02 11.25
C LYS A 39 11.24 -6.48 11.65
N GLU A 40 12.31 -7.21 11.35
CA GLU A 40 13.69 -6.79 11.68
C GLU A 40 14.10 -5.51 10.96
N ASN A 41 13.61 -5.33 9.72
CA ASN A 41 13.87 -4.14 8.92
C ASN A 41 12.87 -3.01 9.16
N LYS A 42 11.80 -3.26 9.94
CA LYS A 42 10.65 -2.35 10.10
C LYS A 42 10.02 -1.95 8.76
N VAL A 43 9.88 -2.91 7.85
CA VAL A 43 9.33 -2.68 6.49
C VAL A 43 8.07 -3.49 6.27
N PHE A 44 6.99 -2.84 5.83
CA PHE A 44 5.80 -3.50 5.33
C PHE A 44 5.68 -3.31 3.81
N LEU A 45 5.38 -4.38 3.09
CA LEU A 45 5.25 -4.42 1.64
C LEU A 45 3.85 -4.93 1.26
N LEU A 46 3.18 -4.17 0.41
CA LEU A 46 1.92 -4.53 -0.22
C LEU A 46 2.12 -4.56 -1.74
N SER A 47 2.14 -5.75 -2.33
CA SER A 47 2.12 -5.89 -3.79
C SER A 47 0.67 -5.97 -4.27
N MET A 48 0.32 -5.27 -5.35
CA MET A 48 -1.05 -5.21 -5.85
C MET A 48 -1.11 -4.89 -7.33
N GLU A 49 -2.19 -5.30 -7.98
CA GLU A 49 -2.56 -4.81 -9.31
C GLU A 49 -3.54 -3.65 -9.15
N ARG A 50 -3.24 -2.50 -9.77
CA ARG A 50 -4.06 -1.28 -9.67
C ARG A 50 -4.28 -0.65 -11.05
N THR A 51 -5.26 0.24 -11.14
CA THR A 51 -5.42 1.13 -12.31
C THR A 51 -4.49 2.33 -12.18
N LYS A 52 -3.83 2.74 -13.27
CA LYS A 52 -2.90 3.87 -13.30
C LYS A 52 -3.62 5.22 -13.52
N VAL A 53 -4.48 5.57 -12.57
CA VAL A 53 -5.34 6.76 -12.64
C VAL A 53 -4.56 8.08 -12.69
N GLU A 54 -3.38 8.13 -12.06
CA GLU A 54 -2.56 9.34 -11.96
C GLU A 54 -1.95 9.77 -13.30
N ALA A 55 -1.91 8.88 -14.29
CA ALA A 55 -1.41 9.17 -15.65
C ALA A 55 -2.53 9.56 -16.63
N GLY A 56 -3.79 9.63 -16.16
CA GLY A 56 -4.96 9.78 -17.04
C GLY A 56 -5.22 8.55 -17.92
N GLU A 57 -4.59 7.41 -17.61
CA GLU A 57 -4.72 6.14 -18.32
C GLU A 57 -5.69 5.23 -17.55
N GLU A 58 -6.98 5.56 -17.54
CA GLU A 58 -8.02 4.89 -16.72
C GLU A 58 -8.21 3.39 -17.04
N ASP A 59 -7.78 2.92 -18.21
CA ASP A 59 -7.90 1.51 -18.62
C ASP A 59 -6.65 0.68 -18.33
N LYS A 60 -5.56 1.30 -17.87
CA LYS A 60 -4.28 0.62 -17.76
C LYS A 60 -4.06 0.04 -16.37
N LYS A 61 -3.98 -1.29 -16.32
CA LYS A 61 -3.55 -2.01 -15.13
C LYS A 61 -2.02 -2.05 -15.03
N VAL A 62 -1.52 -1.95 -13.80
CA VAL A 62 -0.10 -2.04 -13.47
C VAL A 62 0.07 -2.77 -12.15
N ASN A 63 1.11 -3.61 -12.08
CA ASN A 63 1.55 -4.17 -10.81
C ASN A 63 2.41 -3.13 -10.09
N SER A 64 2.11 -2.88 -8.83
CA SER A 64 2.85 -1.93 -8.02
C SER A 64 3.14 -2.50 -6.64
N ILE A 65 4.21 -2.00 -6.02
CA ILE A 65 4.53 -2.26 -4.62
C ILE A 65 4.32 -0.96 -3.86
N CYS A 66 3.48 -1.00 -2.83
CA CYS A 66 3.39 0.02 -1.81
C CYS A 66 4.20 -0.40 -0.60
N LYS A 67 5.30 0.31 -0.36
CA LYS A 67 6.26 0.06 0.72
C LYS A 67 6.06 1.10 1.82
N PHE A 68 5.95 0.63 3.05
CA PHE A 68 5.92 1.45 4.26
C PHE A 68 7.19 1.17 5.07
N ASP A 69 7.99 2.20 5.30
CA ASP A 69 9.20 2.15 6.13
C ASP A 69 8.86 2.54 7.59
N PHE A 70 9.73 2.16 8.53
CA PHE A 70 9.60 2.45 9.97
C PHE A 70 8.32 1.89 10.64
N VAL A 71 7.81 0.77 10.13
CA VAL A 71 6.68 0.04 10.72
C VAL A 71 7.16 -0.82 11.89
N SER A 72 6.73 -0.49 13.10
CA SER A 72 7.08 -1.19 14.34
C SER A 72 6.19 -2.40 14.61
N ASN A 73 4.94 -2.36 14.17
CA ASN A 73 3.97 -3.43 14.39
C ASN A 73 2.88 -3.49 13.31
N VAL A 74 2.32 -4.68 13.10
CA VAL A 74 1.25 -4.94 12.13
C VAL A 74 0.15 -5.77 12.79
N LYS A 75 -1.10 -5.34 12.64
CA LYS A 75 -2.29 -6.10 13.07
C LYS A 75 -3.23 -6.27 11.87
N SER A 76 -3.97 -7.36 11.83
CA SER A 76 -4.97 -7.63 10.80
C SER A 76 -6.28 -8.07 11.42
N LYS A 77 -7.40 -7.66 10.84
CA LYS A 77 -8.73 -8.14 11.21
C LYS A 77 -9.51 -8.57 9.97
N ASN A 78 -10.31 -9.63 10.10
CA ASN A 78 -11.14 -10.18 9.03
C ASN A 78 -10.36 -10.60 7.77
N ILE A 79 -9.06 -10.89 7.90
CA ILE A 79 -8.22 -11.40 6.82
C ILE A 79 -7.92 -12.87 7.08
N ASN A 80 -8.28 -13.73 6.14
CA ASN A 80 -8.09 -15.16 6.26
C ASN A 80 -6.66 -15.56 5.88
N GLN A 81 -5.75 -15.57 6.85
CA GLN A 81 -4.35 -15.95 6.64
C GLN A 81 -4.16 -17.44 6.25
N LYS A 82 -5.19 -18.30 6.44
CA LYS A 82 -5.11 -19.73 6.06
C LYS A 82 -5.36 -19.97 4.58
N ASN A 83 -5.92 -19.00 3.87
CA ASN A 83 -6.14 -19.08 2.43
C ASN A 83 -5.57 -17.82 1.75
N PRO A 84 -4.26 -17.83 1.45
CA PRO A 84 -3.56 -16.60 1.11
C PRO A 84 -3.85 -16.07 -0.30
N GLU A 85 -4.57 -16.84 -1.12
CA GLU A 85 -4.95 -16.49 -2.49
C GLU A 85 -6.28 -15.75 -2.59
N ILE A 86 -7.04 -15.63 -1.48
CA ILE A 86 -8.32 -14.90 -1.48
C ILE A 86 -8.03 -13.43 -1.87
N PRO A 87 -8.68 -12.91 -2.93
CA PRO A 87 -8.52 -11.51 -3.32
C PRO A 87 -9.02 -10.56 -2.24
N LEU A 88 -8.23 -9.52 -1.99
CA LEU A 88 -8.57 -8.37 -1.16
C LEU A 88 -8.55 -7.14 -2.06
N GLU A 89 -9.64 -6.38 -2.03
CA GLU A 89 -9.73 -5.11 -2.76
C GLU A 89 -9.48 -3.96 -1.80
N LEU A 90 -8.46 -3.15 -2.06
CA LEU A 90 -8.13 -1.99 -1.24
C LEU A 90 -9.12 -0.86 -1.52
N ILE A 91 -9.83 -0.43 -0.49
CA ILE A 91 -10.80 0.68 -0.57
C ILE A 91 -10.11 2.02 -0.30
N GLY A 92 -9.14 2.03 0.61
CA GLY A 92 -8.38 3.23 0.91
C GLY A 92 -7.35 3.02 2.02
N ILE A 93 -6.53 4.04 2.20
CA ILE A 93 -5.52 4.15 3.25
C ILE A 93 -5.83 5.39 4.07
N ASN A 94 -5.95 5.22 5.38
CA ASN A 94 -6.15 6.29 6.34
C ASN A 94 -5.00 6.31 7.35
N TYR A 95 -4.87 7.42 8.08
CA TYR A 95 -4.00 7.44 9.23
C TYR A 95 -4.64 8.20 10.39
N LEU A 96 -4.21 7.85 11.59
CA LEU A 96 -4.49 8.56 12.83
C LEU A 96 -3.16 8.79 13.56
N LYS A 97 -2.92 10.02 14.00
CA LYS A 97 -1.78 10.30 14.88
C LYS A 97 -2.17 10.02 16.32
N ASN A 98 -1.46 9.10 16.97
CA ASN A 98 -1.64 8.78 18.39
C ASN A 98 -0.35 9.13 19.16
N ASN A 99 -0.32 10.33 19.72
CA ASN A 99 0.87 10.90 20.37
C ASN A 99 2.09 10.95 19.42
N GLU A 100 3.08 10.09 19.68
CA GLU A 100 4.35 9.99 18.95
C GLU A 100 4.32 8.91 17.85
N GLU A 101 3.28 8.06 17.81
CA GLU A 101 3.15 6.99 16.81
C GLU A 101 2.05 7.31 15.79
N TYR A 102 2.29 6.88 14.55
CA TYR A 102 1.32 6.92 13.47
C TYR A 102 0.65 5.55 13.36
N GLU A 103 -0.68 5.53 13.37
CA GLU A 103 -1.45 4.35 13.01
C GLU A 103 -1.95 4.53 11.57
N ILE A 104 -1.46 3.69 10.65
CA ILE A 104 -1.85 3.71 9.24
C ILE A 104 -2.72 2.49 8.98
N ASP A 105 -3.96 2.73 8.57
CA ASP A 105 -4.95 1.70 8.30
C ASP A 105 -5.13 1.48 6.80
N LEU A 106 -4.86 0.27 6.33
CA LEU A 106 -5.25 -0.22 5.02
C LEU A 106 -6.63 -0.86 5.14
N ILE A 107 -7.62 -0.27 4.48
CA ILE A 107 -9.02 -0.69 4.53
C ILE A 107 -9.34 -1.46 3.26
N PHE A 108 -9.85 -2.68 3.40
CA PHE A 108 -10.24 -3.54 2.31
C PHE A 108 -11.75 -3.77 2.30
N ASN A 109 -12.26 -4.36 1.21
CA ASN A 109 -13.63 -4.85 1.14
C ASN A 109 -13.95 -5.85 2.27
N ASN A 110 -15.25 -6.10 2.51
CA ASN A 110 -15.73 -7.03 3.54
C ASN A 110 -15.26 -6.70 4.98
N ASN A 111 -15.05 -5.42 5.29
CA ASN A 111 -14.57 -4.94 6.59
C ASN A 111 -13.22 -5.57 7.01
N ALA A 112 -12.42 -6.02 6.04
CA ALA A 112 -11.05 -6.43 6.27
C ALA A 112 -10.16 -5.19 6.42
N HIS A 113 -9.20 -5.25 7.36
CA HIS A 113 -8.23 -4.17 7.51
C HIS A 113 -6.90 -4.68 8.04
N ILE A 114 -5.85 -3.93 7.71
CA ILE A 114 -4.51 -4.07 8.28
C ILE A 114 -4.15 -2.72 8.91
N SER A 115 -3.77 -2.74 10.18
CA SER A 115 -3.31 -1.56 10.91
C SER A 115 -1.79 -1.66 11.11
N LEU A 116 -1.08 -0.64 10.65
CA LEU A 116 0.36 -0.48 10.81
C LEU A 116 0.64 0.55 11.90
N SER A 117 1.43 0.18 12.90
CA SER A 117 2.04 1.15 13.81
C SER A 117 3.37 1.58 13.22
N ALA A 118 3.57 2.87 12.98
CA ALA A 118 4.76 3.43 12.34
C ALA A 118 5.30 4.64 13.11
N GLU A 119 6.62 4.81 13.10
CA GLU A 119 7.29 5.96 13.74
C GLU A 119 7.13 7.25 12.92
N THR A 120 6.97 7.12 11.61
CA THR A 120 6.76 8.23 10.68
C THR A 120 5.93 7.78 9.49
N ILE A 121 5.35 8.73 8.75
CA ILE A 121 4.83 8.47 7.40
C ILE A 121 6.06 8.46 6.47
N GLU A 122 6.43 7.29 5.97
CA GLU A 122 7.43 7.13 4.90
C GLU A 122 6.93 5.99 3.99
N VAL A 123 6.21 6.38 2.94
CA VAL A 123 5.52 5.44 2.05
C VAL A 123 5.95 5.67 0.61
N ARG A 124 6.20 4.59 -0.13
CA ARG A 124 6.58 4.62 -1.54
C ARG A 124 5.67 3.70 -2.34
N LEU A 125 5.01 4.25 -3.36
CA LEU A 125 4.31 3.48 -4.39
C LEU A 125 5.17 3.43 -5.64
N GLU A 126 5.58 2.22 -6.04
CA GLU A 126 6.46 2.00 -7.18
C GLU A 126 5.84 0.99 -8.15
N ASP A 127 5.72 1.37 -9.43
CA ASP A 127 5.28 0.45 -10.48
C ASP A 127 6.37 -0.59 -10.80
N GLN A 128 5.97 -1.83 -11.07
CA GLN A 128 6.85 -2.88 -11.53
C GLN A 128 6.88 -2.92 -13.07
N THR A 129 8.08 -3.00 -13.64
CA THR A 129 8.26 -3.42 -15.04
C THR A 129 8.42 -4.94 -15.08
N ASN A 130 7.62 -5.58 -15.92
CA ASN A 130 7.93 -6.91 -16.46
C ASN A 130 9.06 -6.82 -17.50
#